data_AF-V8CU09-F1
#
_entry.id   AF-V8CU09-F1
#
_cell.length_a   1.000
_cell.length_b   1.000
_cell.length_c   1.000
_cell.angle_alpha   90.00
_cell.angle_beta   90.00
_cell.angle_gamma   90.00
#
_symmetry.space_group_name_H-M   'P 1'
#
loop_
_entity.id
_entity.type
_entity.pdbx_description
1 polymer ?
#
loop_
_entity_poly.entity_id
_entity_poly.type
_entity_poly.pdbx_seq_one_letter_code
_entity_poly.pdbx_strand_id
1 'polypeptide(L)'
;RLPLPPVPTAGAAIDPADSAPRPAIEGIGAIGAMALPSAAALELRAHTAGRYLTGIIAGTAVAAVAGIALVAYPADDFSWRCTVFALIIATVLCLRGRSHADLAQAAVLIAAGAVGFAAVVGEVALGPGDHVVVAAGAAAAVSVAALLCGVVAPRSSFSPVVRRTVEIIEYLLIATIVPLMFWIMNLYAAVRDL
;
A
#
# COMPACT_ATOMS: atom_id res chain seq x y z
N ARG A 1 1.68 21.76 10.50
CA ARG A 1 1.75 20.53 11.36
C ARG A 1 0.40 20.37 12.05
N LEU A 2 -0.12 19.14 12.13
CA LEU A 2 -1.34 18.84 12.89
C LEU A 2 -1.02 18.94 14.40
N PRO A 3 -1.91 19.55 15.20
CA PRO A 3 -1.74 19.55 16.66
C PRO A 3 -1.87 18.12 17.20
N LEU A 4 -1.08 17.78 18.21
CA LEU A 4 -1.22 16.50 18.90
C LEU A 4 -2.46 16.58 19.80
N PRO A 5 -3.31 15.52 19.81
CA PRO A 5 -4.41 15.48 20.75
C PRO A 5 -3.86 15.44 22.19
N PRO A 6 -4.34 16.29 23.11
CA PRO A 6 -3.95 16.21 24.51
C PRO A 6 -4.47 14.89 25.09
N VAL A 7 -3.62 14.17 25.83
CA VAL A 7 -4.02 12.95 26.55
C VAL A 7 -4.08 13.29 28.04
N PRO A 8 -5.26 13.34 28.66
CA PRO A 8 -5.38 13.61 30.08
C PRO A 8 -4.76 12.47 30.91
N THR A 9 -4.03 12.82 31.97
CA THR A 9 -3.61 11.84 32.97
C THR A 9 -4.77 11.51 33.91
N ALA A 10 -4.82 10.29 34.44
CA ALA A 10 -5.90 9.86 35.33
C ALA A 10 -5.98 10.79 36.57
N GLY A 11 -7.15 11.40 36.77
CA GLY A 11 -7.39 12.37 37.86
C GLY A 11 -7.06 13.83 37.51
N ALA A 12 -6.54 14.12 36.31
CA ALA A 12 -6.45 15.49 35.83
C ALA A 12 -7.85 16.05 35.57
N ALA A 13 -8.06 17.31 35.97
CA ALA A 13 -9.28 18.02 35.61
C ALA A 13 -9.40 18.06 34.09
N ILE A 14 -10.52 17.58 33.56
CA ILE A 14 -10.81 17.69 32.12
C ILE A 14 -10.84 19.18 31.80
N ASP A 15 -10.02 19.60 30.83
CA ASP A 15 -10.04 20.98 30.38
C ASP A 15 -11.48 21.34 29.96
N PRO A 16 -12.09 22.42 30.47
CA PRO A 16 -13.42 22.84 30.03
C PRO A 16 -13.51 23.02 28.50
N ALA A 17 -12.39 23.26 27.80
CA ALA A 17 -12.34 23.26 26.33
C ALA A 17 -12.64 21.88 25.70
N ASP A 18 -12.30 20.77 26.37
CA ASP A 18 -12.58 19.40 25.92
C ASP A 18 -14.02 18.95 26.25
N SER A 19 -14.69 19.64 27.18
CA SER A 19 -16.07 19.34 27.62
C SER A 19 -17.11 20.31 27.03
N ALA A 20 -16.67 21.35 26.31
CA ALA A 20 -17.56 22.39 25.80
C ALA A 20 -18.49 21.80 24.71
N PRO A 21 -19.82 21.94 24.83
CA PRO A 21 -20.75 21.58 23.77
C PRO A 21 -20.36 22.32 22.48
N ARG A 22 -20.29 21.62 21.35
CA ARG A 22 -20.04 22.25 20.04
C ARG A 22 -21.07 23.38 19.86
N PRO A 23 -20.65 24.64 19.71
CA PRO A 23 -21.60 25.73 19.57
C PRO A 23 -22.39 25.53 18.28
N ALA A 24 -23.72 25.52 18.41
CA ALA A 24 -24.65 25.34 17.28
C ALA A 24 -24.79 26.59 16.41
N ILE A 25 -24.12 27.70 16.78
CA ILE A 25 -24.27 29.01 16.12
C ILE A 25 -22.89 29.51 15.71
N GLU A 26 -22.77 29.81 14.42
CA GLU A 26 -21.57 30.37 13.79
C GLU A 26 -21.25 31.75 14.38
N GLY A 27 -20.05 31.91 14.96
CA GLY A 27 -19.52 33.22 15.38
C GLY A 27 -19.38 33.50 16.88
N ILE A 28 -19.88 32.65 17.78
CA ILE A 28 -19.86 32.92 19.25
C ILE A 28 -18.74 32.17 20.01
N GLY A 29 -18.09 31.16 19.39
CA GLY A 29 -17.10 30.29 20.03
C GLY A 29 -15.68 30.86 20.23
N ALA A 30 -15.45 32.15 19.98
CA ALA A 30 -14.10 32.72 19.86
C ALA A 30 -13.28 32.77 21.17
N ILE A 31 -13.92 32.66 22.34
CA ILE A 31 -13.24 32.85 23.64
C ILE A 31 -12.81 31.52 24.29
N GLY A 32 -13.36 30.37 23.88
CA GLY A 32 -12.99 29.04 24.41
C GLY A 32 -12.01 28.24 23.55
N ALA A 33 -11.63 28.74 22.37
CA ALA A 33 -10.90 28.00 21.34
C ALA A 33 -9.36 28.10 21.46
N MET A 34 -8.80 28.25 22.66
CA MET A 34 -7.35 28.47 22.85
C MET A 34 -6.49 27.20 22.75
N ALA A 35 -7.08 26.00 22.65
CA ALA A 35 -6.34 24.74 22.56
C ALA A 35 -6.24 24.14 21.15
N LEU A 36 -7.15 24.48 20.23
CA LEU A 36 -7.18 23.92 18.87
C LEU A 36 -7.23 25.03 17.80
N PRO A 37 -6.44 24.93 16.71
CA PRO A 37 -6.56 25.83 15.57
C PRO A 37 -8.00 25.87 15.05
N SER A 38 -8.41 27.00 14.46
CA SER A 38 -9.73 27.10 13.81
C SER A 38 -9.96 25.94 12.84
N ALA A 39 -11.21 25.52 12.67
CA ALA A 39 -11.57 24.37 11.83
C ALA A 39 -10.99 24.51 10.40
N ALA A 40 -11.05 25.71 9.82
CA ALA A 40 -10.45 26.02 8.52
C ALA A 40 -8.91 25.87 8.50
N ALA A 41 -8.23 26.28 9.57
CA ALA A 41 -6.78 26.09 9.68
C ALA A 41 -6.41 24.60 9.83
N LEU A 42 -7.25 23.82 10.53
CA LEU A 42 -7.06 22.38 10.67
C LEU A 42 -7.29 21.66 9.33
N GLU A 43 -8.32 22.03 8.59
CA GLU A 43 -8.63 21.51 7.26
C GLU A 43 -7.47 21.76 6.28
N LEU A 44 -6.95 22.99 6.22
CA LEU A 44 -5.79 23.32 5.37
C LEU A 44 -4.56 22.48 5.73
N ARG A 45 -4.30 22.30 7.03
CA ARG A 45 -3.19 21.46 7.52
C ARG A 45 -3.39 19.99 7.18
N ALA A 46 -4.62 19.47 7.28
CA ALA A 46 -4.95 18.10 6.89
C ALA A 46 -4.77 17.89 5.38
N HIS A 47 -5.22 18.82 4.56
CA HIS A 47 -5.03 18.76 3.11
C HIS A 47 -3.53 18.77 2.74
N THR A 48 -2.74 19.59 3.43
CA THR A 48 -1.28 19.64 3.25
C THR A 48 -0.61 18.32 3.66
N ALA A 49 -1.03 17.73 4.79
CA ALA A 49 -0.56 16.42 5.23
C ALA A 49 -0.90 15.32 4.22
N GLY A 50 -2.10 15.36 3.63
CA GLY A 50 -2.51 14.47 2.55
C GLY A 50 -1.57 14.53 1.34
N ARG A 51 -1.15 15.74 0.93
CA ARG A 51 -0.18 15.91 -0.18
C ARG A 51 1.18 15.31 0.14
N TYR A 52 1.69 15.47 1.37
CA TYR A 52 2.94 14.82 1.78
C TYR A 52 2.82 13.29 1.76
N LEU A 53 1.71 12.75 2.26
CA LEU A 53 1.45 11.31 2.23
C LEU A 53 1.42 10.79 0.78
N THR A 54 0.77 11.49 -0.13
CA THR A 54 0.75 11.12 -1.56
C THR A 54 2.16 11.14 -2.16
N GLY A 55 2.98 12.14 -1.84
CA GLY A 55 4.38 12.18 -2.28
C GLY A 55 5.21 11.01 -1.75
N ILE A 56 5.05 10.67 -0.47
CA ILE A 56 5.73 9.51 0.14
C ILE A 56 5.30 8.21 -0.55
N ILE A 57 4.00 8.01 -0.76
CA ILE A 57 3.46 6.81 -1.42
C ILE A 57 3.98 6.71 -2.85
N ALA A 58 3.98 7.81 -3.61
CA ALA A 58 4.52 7.82 -4.97
C ALA A 58 6.02 7.48 -4.99
N GLY A 59 6.81 8.10 -4.11
CA GLY A 59 8.25 7.83 -4.01
C GLY A 59 8.55 6.38 -3.64
N THR A 60 7.86 5.81 -2.64
CA THR A 60 8.06 4.42 -2.24
C THR A 60 7.54 3.43 -3.29
N ALA A 61 6.45 3.76 -4.00
CA ALA A 61 5.94 2.95 -5.11
C ALA A 61 6.96 2.87 -6.25
N VAL A 62 7.58 4.00 -6.63
CA VAL A 62 8.65 4.01 -7.65
C VAL A 62 9.85 3.17 -7.20
N ALA A 63 10.29 3.33 -5.95
CA ALA A 63 11.39 2.54 -5.40
C ALA A 63 11.07 1.03 -5.38
N ALA A 64 9.82 0.66 -5.05
CA ALA A 64 9.38 -0.73 -5.06
C ALA A 64 9.34 -1.32 -6.49
N VAL A 65 8.86 -0.56 -7.48
CA VAL A 65 8.88 -0.97 -8.89
C VAL A 65 10.31 -1.17 -9.39
N ALA A 66 11.22 -0.25 -9.05
CA ALA A 66 12.64 -0.40 -9.37
C ALA A 66 13.23 -1.66 -8.72
N GLY A 67 12.92 -1.93 -7.45
CA GLY A 67 13.34 -3.15 -6.76
C GLY A 67 12.77 -4.43 -7.38
N ILE A 68 11.52 -4.42 -7.82
CA ILE A 68 10.87 -5.51 -8.55
C ILE A 68 11.63 -5.81 -9.85
N ALA A 69 11.91 -4.79 -10.66
CA ALA A 69 12.65 -4.98 -11.91
C ALA A 69 14.09 -5.44 -11.65
N LEU A 70 14.79 -4.87 -10.65
CA LEU A 70 16.16 -5.25 -10.35
C LEU A 70 16.30 -6.68 -9.81
N VAL A 71 15.35 -7.16 -9.01
CA VAL A 71 15.41 -8.52 -8.45
C VAL A 71 15.01 -9.58 -9.45
N ALA A 72 14.09 -9.25 -10.37
CA ALA A 72 13.64 -10.14 -11.42
C ALA A 72 14.50 -10.03 -12.71
N TYR A 73 15.38 -9.01 -12.79
CA TYR A 73 16.38 -8.85 -13.83
C TYR A 73 17.10 -10.17 -14.11
N PRO A 74 17.35 -10.51 -15.39
CA PRO A 74 18.00 -11.76 -15.72
C PRO A 74 19.38 -11.83 -15.06
N ALA A 75 19.52 -12.72 -14.07
CA ALA A 75 20.79 -13.40 -13.89
C ALA A 75 21.06 -14.22 -15.16
N ASP A 76 22.29 -14.71 -15.34
CA ASP A 76 22.64 -15.53 -16.52
C ASP A 76 21.69 -16.74 -16.71
N ASP A 77 20.96 -17.12 -15.65
CA ASP A 77 19.87 -18.10 -15.65
C ASP A 77 18.55 -17.56 -15.06
N PHE A 78 17.43 -18.15 -15.49
CA PHE A 78 16.10 -17.91 -14.91
C PHE A 78 16.02 -18.36 -13.43
N SER A 79 15.60 -17.44 -12.55
CA SER A 79 15.38 -17.73 -11.12
C SER A 79 13.92 -17.59 -10.72
N TRP A 80 13.20 -18.71 -10.68
CA TRP A 80 11.79 -18.75 -10.25
C TRP A 80 11.58 -18.16 -8.84
N ARG A 81 12.58 -18.26 -7.95
CA ARG A 81 12.52 -17.71 -6.57
C ARG A 81 12.43 -16.18 -6.59
N CYS A 82 13.27 -15.54 -7.40
CA CYS A 82 13.27 -14.09 -7.56
C CYS A 82 11.98 -13.61 -8.24
N THR A 83 11.53 -14.34 -9.27
CA THR A 83 10.25 -14.08 -9.95
C THR A 83 9.07 -14.13 -8.98
N VAL A 84 8.96 -15.18 -8.17
CA VAL A 84 7.87 -15.31 -7.18
C VAL A 84 7.94 -14.18 -6.14
N PHE A 85 9.13 -13.85 -5.64
CA PHE A 85 9.31 -12.74 -4.70
C PHE A 85 8.85 -11.40 -5.29
N ALA A 86 9.25 -11.11 -6.53
CA ALA A 86 8.84 -9.90 -7.25
C ALA A 86 7.32 -9.82 -7.47
N LEU A 87 6.69 -10.94 -7.84
CA LEU A 87 5.24 -11.04 -8.01
C LEU A 87 4.47 -10.83 -6.70
N ILE A 88 5.02 -11.29 -5.57
CA ILE A 88 4.43 -11.05 -4.25
C ILE A 88 4.43 -9.55 -3.95
N ILE A 89 5.54 -8.83 -4.18
CA ILE A 89 5.60 -7.38 -3.96
C ILE A 89 4.62 -6.65 -4.87
N ALA A 90 4.59 -6.98 -6.17
CA ALA A 90 3.64 -6.40 -7.13
C ALA A 90 2.18 -6.60 -6.67
N THR A 91 1.84 -7.80 -6.20
CA THR A 91 0.51 -8.13 -5.67
C THR A 91 0.20 -7.33 -4.41
N VAL A 92 1.14 -7.21 -3.48
CA VAL A 92 0.98 -6.42 -2.25
C VAL A 92 0.72 -4.94 -2.58
N LEU A 93 1.41 -4.36 -3.56
CA LEU A 93 1.15 -2.98 -4.01
C LEU A 93 -0.30 -2.82 -4.51
N CYS A 94 -0.79 -3.74 -5.34
CA CYS A 94 -2.19 -3.73 -5.78
C CYS A 94 -3.18 -3.82 -4.61
N LEU A 95 -2.95 -4.73 -3.66
CA LEU A 95 -3.84 -4.92 -2.50
C LEU A 95 -3.81 -3.71 -1.56
N ARG A 96 -2.63 -3.11 -1.37
CA ARG A 96 -2.43 -1.95 -0.48
C ARG A 96 -3.21 -0.73 -0.94
N GLY A 97 -3.46 -0.57 -2.23
CA GLY A 97 -4.31 0.51 -2.75
C GLY A 97 -5.68 0.59 -2.05
N ARG A 98 -6.25 -0.56 -1.65
CA ARG A 98 -7.53 -0.65 -0.92
C ARG A 98 -7.50 -0.06 0.49
N SER A 99 -6.32 0.04 1.11
CA SER A 99 -6.17 0.60 2.45
C SER A 99 -6.18 2.13 2.46
N HIS A 100 -6.07 2.78 1.29
CA HIS A 100 -6.10 4.24 1.17
C HIS A 100 -7.50 4.73 0.81
N ALA A 101 -8.02 5.68 1.59
CA ALA A 101 -9.29 6.34 1.29
C ALA A 101 -9.16 7.34 0.12
N ASP A 102 -7.95 7.86 -0.12
CA ASP A 102 -7.65 8.78 -1.21
C ASP A 102 -7.45 8.01 -2.53
N LEU A 103 -8.20 8.40 -3.56
CA LEU A 103 -8.19 7.75 -4.87
C LEU A 103 -6.84 7.87 -5.59
N ALA A 104 -6.11 8.98 -5.42
CA ALA A 104 -4.82 9.15 -6.07
C ALA A 104 -3.77 8.23 -5.43
N GLN A 105 -3.78 8.12 -4.10
CA GLN A 105 -2.91 7.20 -3.37
C GLN A 105 -3.20 5.73 -3.73
N ALA A 106 -4.49 5.36 -3.79
CA ALA A 106 -4.91 4.03 -4.20
C ALA A 106 -4.49 3.73 -5.65
N ALA A 107 -4.73 4.66 -6.57
CA ALA A 107 -4.38 4.50 -7.98
C ALA A 107 -2.87 4.37 -8.20
N VAL A 108 -2.06 5.16 -7.50
CA VAL A 108 -0.59 5.08 -7.57
C VAL A 108 -0.09 3.68 -7.17
N LEU A 109 -0.60 3.13 -6.07
CA LEU A 109 -0.20 1.80 -5.59
C LEU A 109 -0.64 0.69 -6.55
N ILE A 110 -1.88 0.75 -7.05
CA ILE A 110 -2.39 -0.23 -8.02
C ILE A 110 -1.61 -0.16 -9.33
N ALA A 111 -1.34 1.05 -9.83
CA ALA A 111 -0.55 1.27 -11.04
C ALA A 111 0.88 0.75 -10.87
N ALA A 112 1.52 1.01 -9.72
CA ALA A 112 2.86 0.50 -9.43
C ALA A 112 2.90 -1.03 -9.36
N GLY A 113 1.91 -1.67 -8.74
CA GLY A 113 1.79 -3.12 -8.75
C GLY A 113 1.61 -3.68 -10.16
N ALA A 114 0.77 -3.05 -10.98
CA ALA A 114 0.57 -3.44 -12.38
C ALA A 114 1.83 -3.27 -13.24
N VAL A 115 2.54 -2.16 -13.10
CA VAL A 115 3.82 -1.91 -13.79
C VAL A 115 4.88 -2.92 -13.35
N GLY A 116 5.00 -3.19 -12.04
CA GLY A 116 5.91 -4.20 -11.52
C GLY A 116 5.61 -5.60 -12.05
N PHE A 117 4.33 -5.98 -12.10
CA PHE A 117 3.90 -7.24 -12.71
C PHE A 117 4.29 -7.31 -14.20
N ALA A 118 4.04 -6.24 -14.97
CA ALA A 118 4.39 -6.18 -16.38
C ALA A 118 5.91 -6.27 -16.61
N ALA A 119 6.72 -5.65 -15.75
CA ALA A 119 8.18 -5.77 -15.78
C ALA A 119 8.62 -7.23 -15.61
N VAL A 120 8.11 -7.91 -14.58
CA VAL A 120 8.43 -9.33 -14.31
C VAL A 120 8.02 -10.24 -15.47
N VAL A 121 6.82 -10.04 -16.02
CA VAL A 121 6.36 -10.82 -17.18
C VAL A 121 7.23 -10.56 -18.40
N GLY A 122 7.61 -9.31 -18.64
CA GLY A 122 8.52 -8.93 -19.72
C GLY A 122 9.88 -9.60 -19.57
N GLU A 123 10.43 -9.60 -18.36
CA GLU A 123 11.71 -10.27 -18.06
C GLU A 123 11.63 -11.78 -18.22
N VAL A 124 10.52 -12.42 -17.81
CA VAL A 124 10.32 -13.87 -18.02
C VAL A 124 10.15 -14.20 -19.50
N ALA A 125 9.46 -13.35 -20.27
CA ALA A 125 9.24 -13.59 -21.70
C ALA A 125 10.48 -13.35 -22.55
N LEU A 126 11.30 -12.35 -22.20
CA LEU A 126 12.48 -11.93 -22.95
C LEU A 126 13.79 -12.53 -22.39
N GLY A 127 13.73 -13.11 -21.20
CA GLY A 127 14.88 -13.69 -20.53
C GLY A 127 15.29 -15.07 -21.06
N PRO A 128 16.32 -15.68 -20.46
CA PRO A 128 16.80 -17.01 -20.84
C PRO A 128 15.71 -18.09 -20.64
N GLY A 129 15.54 -18.96 -21.63
CA GLY A 129 14.58 -20.08 -21.60
C GLY A 129 13.39 -19.92 -22.55
N ASP A 130 12.55 -20.96 -22.65
CA ASP A 130 11.32 -20.95 -23.47
C ASP A 130 10.08 -20.76 -22.58
N HIS A 131 9.97 -19.58 -21.98
CA HIS A 131 8.91 -19.23 -21.03
C HIS A 131 7.87 -18.25 -21.59
N VAL A 132 7.97 -17.90 -22.87
CA VAL A 132 7.09 -16.91 -23.54
C VAL A 132 5.61 -17.29 -23.41
N VAL A 133 5.26 -18.57 -23.62
CA VAL A 133 3.87 -19.04 -23.54
C VAL A 133 3.33 -18.89 -22.11
N VAL A 134 4.15 -19.22 -21.11
CA VAL A 134 3.77 -19.08 -19.69
C VAL A 134 3.60 -17.63 -19.31
N ALA A 135 4.54 -16.76 -19.72
CA ALA A 135 4.47 -15.32 -19.49
C ALA A 135 3.24 -14.68 -20.15
N ALA A 136 2.94 -15.05 -21.41
CA ALA A 136 1.75 -14.59 -22.11
C ALA A 136 0.45 -15.07 -21.43
N GLY A 137 0.41 -16.33 -20.98
CA GLY A 137 -0.71 -16.86 -20.21
C GLY A 137 -0.92 -16.12 -18.89
N ALA A 138 0.16 -15.82 -18.16
CA ALA A 138 0.11 -15.05 -16.92
C ALA A 138 -0.39 -13.61 -17.17
N ALA A 139 0.12 -12.95 -18.22
CA ALA A 139 -0.34 -11.62 -18.63
C ALA A 139 -1.83 -11.63 -18.94
N ALA A 140 -2.29 -12.56 -19.77
CA ALA A 140 -3.70 -12.69 -20.14
C ALA A 140 -4.59 -12.94 -18.92
N ALA A 141 -4.20 -13.85 -18.02
CA ALA A 141 -4.95 -14.15 -16.81
C ALA A 141 -5.09 -12.92 -15.90
N VAL A 142 -4.00 -12.17 -15.68
CA VAL A 142 -4.04 -10.96 -14.86
C VAL A 142 -4.82 -9.83 -15.52
N SER A 143 -4.70 -9.66 -16.84
CA SER A 143 -5.53 -8.68 -17.57
C SER A 143 -7.01 -9.02 -17.46
N VAL A 144 -7.40 -10.28 -17.61
CA VAL A 144 -8.79 -10.73 -17.43
C VAL A 144 -9.25 -10.49 -16.00
N ALA A 145 -8.45 -10.85 -14.99
CA ALA A 145 -8.78 -10.59 -13.59
C ALA A 145 -8.94 -9.09 -13.30
N ALA A 146 -8.06 -8.25 -13.83
CA ALA A 146 -8.14 -6.79 -13.69
C ALA A 146 -9.42 -6.22 -14.33
N LEU A 147 -9.77 -6.69 -15.54
CA LEU A 147 -11.01 -6.30 -16.22
C LEU A 147 -12.25 -6.75 -15.43
N LEU A 148 -12.27 -7.99 -14.95
CA LEU A 148 -13.36 -8.51 -14.12
C LEU A 148 -13.50 -7.70 -12.84
N CYS A 149 -12.39 -7.42 -12.14
CA CYS A 149 -12.40 -6.55 -10.96
C CYS A 149 -12.93 -5.15 -11.30
N GLY A 150 -12.46 -4.52 -12.38
CA GLY A 150 -12.89 -3.19 -12.80
C GLY A 150 -14.37 -3.09 -13.17
N VAL A 151 -14.96 -4.17 -13.71
CA VAL A 151 -16.37 -4.20 -14.13
C VAL A 151 -17.29 -4.67 -13.00
N VAL A 152 -16.90 -5.70 -12.25
CA VAL A 152 -17.73 -6.34 -11.23
C VAL A 152 -17.67 -5.60 -9.90
N ALA A 153 -16.48 -5.18 -9.45
CA ALA A 153 -16.31 -4.61 -8.11
C ALA A 153 -17.18 -3.37 -7.84
N PRO A 154 -17.35 -2.41 -8.79
CA PRO A 154 -18.22 -1.25 -8.57
C PRO A 154 -19.71 -1.60 -8.44
N ARG A 155 -20.13 -2.77 -8.93
CA ARG A 155 -21.53 -3.23 -8.95
C ARG A 155 -21.86 -4.23 -7.83
N SER A 156 -20.85 -4.68 -7.09
CA SER A 156 -20.98 -5.73 -6.09
C SER A 156 -20.85 -5.18 -4.67
N SER A 157 -21.75 -5.57 -3.78
CA SER A 157 -21.56 -5.45 -2.33
C SER A 157 -20.81 -6.68 -1.82
N PHE A 158 -19.55 -6.50 -1.41
CA PHE A 158 -18.76 -7.58 -0.85
C PHE A 158 -19.19 -7.89 0.58
N SER A 159 -19.31 -9.18 0.92
CA SER A 159 -19.59 -9.58 2.30
C SER A 159 -18.40 -9.25 3.22
N PRO A 160 -18.64 -9.02 4.53
CA PRO A 160 -17.57 -8.79 5.49
C PRO A 160 -16.52 -9.91 5.51
N VAL A 161 -16.96 -11.16 5.27
CA VAL A 161 -16.08 -12.34 5.22
C VAL A 161 -15.08 -12.21 4.06
N VAL A 162 -15.55 -11.91 2.85
CA VAL A 162 -14.66 -11.75 1.68
C VAL A 162 -13.65 -10.63 1.90
N ARG A 163 -14.11 -9.47 2.40
CA ARG A 163 -13.21 -8.34 2.70
C ARG A 163 -12.13 -8.73 3.70
N ARG A 164 -12.51 -9.48 4.75
CA ARG A 164 -11.59 -9.95 5.78
C ARG A 164 -10.61 -10.99 5.25
N THR A 165 -11.06 -11.92 4.40
CA THR A 165 -10.19 -12.90 3.76
C THR A 165 -9.10 -12.22 2.94
N VAL A 166 -9.44 -11.19 2.14
CA VAL A 166 -8.46 -10.42 1.37
C VAL A 166 -7.47 -9.68 2.27
N GLU A 167 -7.92 -9.10 3.39
CA GLU A 167 -7.02 -8.51 4.40
C GLU A 167 -6.03 -9.54 4.97
N ILE A 168 -6.50 -10.74 5.29
CA ILE A 168 -5.64 -11.80 5.84
C ILE A 168 -4.61 -12.23 4.79
N ILE A 169 -5.03 -12.44 3.53
CA ILE A 169 -4.12 -12.79 2.43
C ILE A 169 -3.06 -11.70 2.25
N GLU A 170 -3.46 -10.43 2.25
CA GLU A 170 -2.54 -9.29 2.17
C GLU A 170 -1.49 -9.32 3.29
N TYR A 171 -1.91 -9.58 4.54
CA TYR A 171 -0.98 -9.67 5.67
C TYR A 171 -0.06 -10.89 5.59
N LEU A 172 -0.55 -12.04 5.13
CA LEU A 172 0.29 -13.22 4.90
C LEU A 172 1.35 -12.95 3.84
N LEU A 173 0.98 -12.33 2.71
CA LEU A 173 1.92 -11.93 1.68
C LEU A 173 2.99 -11.00 2.24
N ILE A 174 2.59 -9.95 2.97
CA ILE A 174 3.55 -9.03 3.63
C ILE A 174 4.48 -9.77 4.59
N ALA A 175 3.94 -10.67 5.42
CA ALA A 175 4.73 -11.45 6.37
C ALA A 175 5.76 -12.36 5.67
N THR A 176 5.42 -12.89 4.48
CA THR A 176 6.32 -13.75 3.71
C THR A 176 7.46 -13.02 3.00
N ILE A 177 7.36 -11.69 2.81
CA ILE A 177 8.40 -10.91 2.12
C ILE A 177 9.76 -11.07 2.82
N VAL A 178 9.82 -10.92 4.15
CA VAL A 178 11.09 -10.96 4.88
C VAL A 178 11.76 -12.34 4.82
N PRO A 179 11.07 -13.46 5.09
CA PRO A 179 11.66 -14.79 4.90
C PRO A 179 12.14 -15.07 3.47
N LEU A 180 11.34 -14.70 2.46
CA LEU A 180 11.71 -14.89 1.05
C LEU A 180 12.93 -14.05 0.68
N MET A 181 13.01 -12.81 1.17
CA MET A 181 14.16 -11.94 0.96
C MET A 181 15.44 -12.59 1.47
N PHE A 182 15.43 -13.14 2.69
CA PHE A 182 16.60 -13.85 3.23
C PHE A 182 16.95 -15.10 2.42
N TRP A 183 15.96 -15.78 1.86
CA TRP A 183 16.19 -16.94 1.02
C TRP A 183 16.86 -16.56 -0.31
N ILE A 184 16.37 -15.54 -1.01
CA ILE A 184 16.96 -15.11 -2.29
C ILE A 184 18.35 -14.48 -2.10
N MET A 185 18.63 -13.92 -0.92
CA MET A 185 19.96 -13.42 -0.54
C MET A 185 20.92 -14.54 -0.10
N ASN A 186 20.51 -15.82 -0.16
CA ASN A 186 21.27 -16.98 0.33
C ASN A 186 21.69 -16.90 1.81
N LEU A 187 21.02 -16.08 2.63
CA LEU A 187 21.37 -15.91 4.03
C LEU A 187 21.19 -17.21 4.83
N TYR A 188 20.14 -17.99 4.53
CA TYR A 188 19.91 -19.27 5.19
C TYR A 188 21.02 -20.30 4.89
N ALA A 189 21.56 -20.30 3.68
CA ALA A 189 22.69 -21.16 3.33
C ALA A 189 23.96 -20.70 4.07
N ALA A 190 24.24 -19.40 4.03
CA ALA A 190 25.38 -18.83 4.74
C ALA A 190 25.38 -19.17 6.23
N VAL A 191 24.22 -19.08 6.91
CA VAL A 191 24.11 -19.41 8.33
C VAL A 191 24.23 -20.92 8.60
N ARG A 192 23.75 -21.77 7.68
CA ARG A 192 23.85 -23.22 7.81
C ARG A 192 25.30 -23.72 7.68
N ASP A 193 26.11 -23.02 6.91
CA ASP A 193 27.49 -23.40 6.58
C ASP A 193 28.54 -22.76 7.52
N LEU A 194 28.10 -22.04 8.57
CA LEU A 194 28.92 -21.56 9.68
C LEU A 194 29.16 -22.66 10.72
#